data_AF-A0A7S0BQS1-F1
#
_entry.id   AF-A0A7S0BQS1-F1
#
_cell.length_a   1.000
_cell.length_b   1.000
_cell.length_c   1.000
_cell.angle_alpha   90.00
_cell.angle_beta   90.00
_cell.angle_gamma   90.00
#
_symmetry.space_group_name_H-M   'P 1'
#
loop_
_entity.id
_entity.type
_entity.pdbx_description
1 polymer ?
#
loop_
_entity_poly.entity_id
_entity_poly.type
_entity_poly.pdbx_seq_one_letter_code
_entity_poly.pdbx_strand_id
1 'polypeptide(L)'
;SNEQDQPCLGLFDDITDPSPAACLRRSKNEYNVDILQISTERKLDIYQRIRLVNYIRKRRIHDLIDGQVLSQEVNSLAKKDPIFSDESLLTPIIDDDAILTVLEAEEDWEDEEDEQVVADAVRRAVFQ
;
A
#
# COMPACT_ATOMS: atom_id res chain seq x y z
N SER A 1 16.12 0.51 -15.49
CA SER A 1 15.08 1.54 -15.31
C SER A 1 14.58 1.42 -13.89
N ASN A 2 14.53 2.50 -13.11
CA ASN A 2 13.96 2.44 -11.77
C ASN A 2 12.45 2.19 -11.91
N GLU A 3 11.97 1.02 -11.48
CA GLU A 3 10.53 0.73 -11.40
C GLU A 3 9.80 1.69 -10.45
N GLN A 4 10.54 2.39 -9.59
CA GLN A 4 10.03 3.43 -8.69
C GLN A 4 9.64 4.75 -9.37
N ASP A 5 9.99 4.95 -10.65
CA ASP A 5 9.72 6.17 -11.41
C ASP A 5 8.62 5.98 -12.48
N GLN A 6 7.84 4.89 -12.40
CA GLN A 6 6.74 4.68 -13.33
C GLN A 6 5.52 5.54 -12.97
N PRO A 7 4.85 6.17 -13.97
CA PRO A 7 3.62 6.90 -13.73
C PRO A 7 2.57 6.05 -13.03
N CYS A 8 1.86 6.64 -12.07
CA CYS A 8 0.89 5.94 -11.25
C CYS A 8 -0.46 6.66 -11.25
N LEU A 9 -1.52 5.98 -11.69
CA LEU A 9 -2.88 6.52 -11.60
C LEU A 9 -3.31 6.62 -10.13
N GLY A 10 -3.86 7.77 -9.73
CA GLY A 10 -4.41 8.01 -8.39
C GLY A 10 -5.42 6.97 -7.95
N LEU A 11 -5.42 6.58 -6.67
CA LEU A 11 -6.34 5.58 -6.13
C LEU A 11 -7.78 6.12 -5.98
N PHE A 12 -7.91 7.41 -5.69
CA PHE A 12 -9.19 8.06 -5.35
C PHE A 12 -9.59 9.16 -6.33
N ASP A 13 -8.81 9.38 -7.39
CA ASP A 13 -9.01 10.39 -8.41
C ASP A 13 -8.51 9.89 -9.78
N ASP A 14 -8.62 10.75 -10.80
CA ASP A 14 -8.17 10.45 -12.16
C ASP A 14 -6.81 11.09 -12.48
N ILE A 15 -6.08 11.54 -11.46
CA ILE A 15 -4.80 12.24 -11.61
C ILE A 15 -3.66 11.23 -11.58
N THR A 16 -2.83 11.24 -12.62
CA THR A 16 -1.63 10.42 -12.69
C THR A 16 -0.44 11.13 -12.05
N ASP A 17 0.17 10.49 -11.07
CA ASP A 17 1.41 10.92 -10.43
C ASP A 17 2.65 10.42 -11.18
N PRO A 18 3.81 11.06 -10.98
CA PRO A 18 5.07 10.62 -11.59
C PRO A 18 5.63 9.32 -10.99
N SER A 19 5.13 8.88 -9.83
CA SER A 19 5.58 7.65 -9.16
C SER A 19 4.53 7.07 -8.22
N PRO A 20 4.60 5.76 -7.89
CA PRO A 20 3.72 5.14 -6.88
C PRO A 20 3.84 5.80 -5.51
N ALA A 21 5.05 6.18 -5.10
CA ALA A 21 5.29 6.87 -3.84
C ALA A 21 4.60 8.24 -3.79
N ALA A 22 4.54 8.96 -4.92
CA ALA A 22 3.77 10.19 -5.01
C ALA A 22 2.25 9.91 -4.89
N CYS A 23 1.75 8.86 -5.54
CA CYS A 23 0.35 8.44 -5.48
C CYS A 23 -0.10 8.05 -4.07
N LEU A 24 0.72 7.27 -3.35
CA LEU A 24 0.47 6.92 -1.95
C LEU A 24 0.49 8.16 -1.05
N ARG A 25 1.45 9.06 -1.25
CA ARG A 25 1.50 10.33 -0.51
C ARG A 25 0.27 11.20 -0.77
N ARG A 26 -0.22 11.25 -2.01
CA ARG A 26 -1.44 11.99 -2.34
C ARG A 26 -2.67 11.37 -1.69
N SER A 27 -2.79 10.05 -1.76
CA SER A 27 -3.85 9.29 -1.07
C SER A 27 -3.90 9.61 0.43
N LYS A 28 -2.73 9.73 1.07
CA LYS A 28 -2.62 10.15 2.46
C LYS A 28 -3.01 11.61 2.69
N ASN A 29 -2.47 12.53 1.89
CA ASN A 29 -2.61 13.97 2.14
C ASN A 29 -3.99 14.53 1.75
N GLU A 30 -4.56 14.05 0.66
CA GLU A 30 -5.81 14.58 0.10
C GLU A 30 -7.03 13.75 0.52
N TYR A 31 -6.86 12.43 0.67
CA TYR A 31 -7.95 11.51 1.00
C TYR A 31 -7.90 10.98 2.42
N ASN A 32 -6.82 11.27 3.17
CA ASN A 32 -6.59 10.75 4.52
C ASN A 32 -6.64 9.21 4.56
N VAL A 33 -6.05 8.56 3.55
CA VAL A 33 -5.91 7.11 3.48
C VAL A 33 -4.44 6.74 3.31
N ASP A 34 -3.90 6.07 4.32
CA ASP A 34 -2.55 5.51 4.29
C ASP A 34 -2.65 4.00 4.09
N ILE A 35 -2.47 3.55 2.85
CA ILE A 35 -2.60 2.14 2.46
C ILE A 35 -1.55 1.26 3.14
N LEU A 36 -0.35 1.79 3.36
CA LEU A 36 0.73 1.07 4.03
C LEU A 36 0.36 0.87 5.51
N GLN A 37 -0.03 1.94 6.19
CA GLN A 37 -0.48 1.87 7.59
C GLN A 37 -1.67 0.92 7.76
N ILE A 38 -2.67 1.00 6.87
CA ILE A 38 -3.81 0.08 6.85
C ILE A 38 -3.36 -1.37 6.73
N SER A 39 -2.40 -1.63 5.82
CA SER A 39 -1.89 -2.98 5.57
C SER A 39 -1.16 -3.54 6.78
N THR A 40 -0.31 -2.74 7.42
CA THR A 40 0.43 -3.12 8.62
C THR A 40 -0.49 -3.31 9.83
N GLU A 41 -1.36 -2.34 10.14
CA GLU A 41 -2.26 -2.40 11.31
C GLU A 41 -3.22 -3.59 11.24
N ARG A 42 -3.67 -3.94 10.04
CA ARG A 42 -4.60 -5.06 9.80
C ARG A 42 -3.84 -6.37 9.51
N LYS A 43 -2.51 -6.33 9.46
CA LYS A 43 -1.64 -7.48 9.14
C LYS A 43 -2.12 -8.17 7.86
N LEU A 44 -2.31 -7.38 6.81
CA LEU A 44 -2.73 -7.89 5.50
C LEU A 44 -1.57 -8.61 4.84
N ASP A 45 -1.81 -9.85 4.41
CA ASP A 45 -0.88 -10.56 3.52
C ASP A 45 -0.89 -9.97 2.10
N ILE A 46 0.08 -10.33 1.27
CA ILE A 46 0.19 -9.88 -0.12
C ILE A 46 -1.11 -9.99 -0.92
N TYR A 47 -1.84 -11.10 -0.80
CA TYR A 47 -3.10 -11.29 -1.53
C TYR A 47 -4.18 -10.35 -1.01
N GLN A 48 -4.23 -10.09 0.30
CA GLN A 48 -5.15 -9.13 0.89
C GLN A 48 -4.80 -7.69 0.51
N ARG A 49 -3.52 -7.34 0.38
CA ARG A 49 -3.05 -6.04 -0.14
C ARG A 49 -3.46 -5.86 -1.61
N ILE A 50 -3.26 -6.88 -2.45
CA ILE A 50 -3.72 -6.90 -3.84
C ILE A 50 -5.24 -6.68 -3.93
N ARG A 51 -6.01 -7.45 -3.14
CA ARG A 51 -7.48 -7.31 -3.09
C ARG A 51 -7.91 -5.91 -2.65
N LEU A 52 -7.22 -5.30 -1.69
CA LEU A 52 -7.51 -3.93 -1.25
C LEU A 52 -7.34 -2.92 -2.39
N VAL A 53 -6.23 -2.98 -3.11
CA VAL A 53 -5.97 -2.07 -4.24
C VAL A 53 -6.99 -2.29 -5.35
N ASN A 54 -7.20 -3.55 -5.77
CA ASN A 54 -8.18 -3.87 -6.81
C ASN A 54 -9.61 -3.51 -6.39
N TYR A 55 -9.95 -3.62 -5.11
CA TYR A 55 -11.22 -3.13 -4.58
C TYR A 55 -11.35 -1.62 -4.78
N ILE A 56 -10.36 -0.84 -4.35
CA ILE A 56 -10.36 0.63 -4.52
C ILE A 56 -10.50 0.98 -6.01
N ARG A 57 -9.72 0.35 -6.89
CA ARG A 57 -9.78 0.55 -8.34
C ARG A 57 -11.16 0.22 -8.90
N LYS A 58 -11.74 -0.93 -8.54
CA LYS A 58 -13.09 -1.33 -9.00
C LYS A 58 -14.15 -0.31 -8.55
N ARG A 59 -14.11 0.11 -7.29
CA ARG A 59 -15.04 1.11 -6.75
C ARG A 59 -14.89 2.46 -7.44
N ARG A 60 -13.65 2.88 -7.71
CA ARG A 60 -13.37 4.18 -8.35
C ARG A 60 -13.68 4.19 -9.85
N ILE A 61 -13.24 3.18 -10.59
CA ILE A 61 -13.26 3.15 -12.06
C ILE A 61 -14.55 2.55 -12.61
N HIS A 62 -15.05 1.46 -12.02
CA HIS A 62 -16.25 0.77 -12.51
C HIS A 62 -17.52 1.29 -11.84
N ASP A 63 -17.51 1.41 -10.51
CA ASP A 63 -18.69 1.87 -9.76
C ASP A 63 -18.80 3.40 -9.71
N LEU A 64 -17.77 4.13 -10.18
CA LEU A 64 -17.70 5.59 -10.25
C LEU A 64 -17.95 6.29 -8.91
N ILE A 65 -17.54 5.66 -7.80
CA ILE A 65 -17.66 6.23 -6.47
C ILE A 65 -16.74 7.45 -6.35
N ASP A 66 -17.26 8.50 -5.69
CA ASP A 66 -16.49 9.70 -5.36
C ASP A 66 -15.32 9.36 -4.43
N GLY A 67 -14.15 9.95 -4.68
CA GLY A 67 -12.93 9.67 -3.96
C GLY A 67 -13.03 9.92 -2.45
N GLN A 68 -13.77 10.94 -2.03
CA GLN A 68 -13.94 11.28 -0.62
C GLN A 68 -14.90 10.33 0.10
N VAL A 69 -15.90 9.81 -0.62
CA VAL A 69 -16.79 8.76 -0.08
C VAL A 69 -16.04 7.44 0.02
N LEU A 70 -15.29 7.08 -1.02
CA LEU A 70 -14.50 5.84 -1.05
C LEU A 70 -13.41 5.85 0.04
N SER A 71 -12.79 6.99 0.32
CA SER A 71 -11.78 7.08 1.37
C SER A 71 -12.32 6.77 2.77
N GLN A 72 -13.57 7.16 3.05
CA GLN A 72 -14.26 6.81 4.29
C GLN A 72 -14.56 5.31 4.35
N GLU A 73 -15.03 4.72 3.25
CA GLU A 73 -15.27 3.29 3.11
C GLU A 73 -13.98 2.50 3.41
N VAL A 74 -12.86 2.85 2.77
CA VAL A 74 -11.56 2.19 2.93
C VAL A 74 -11.01 2.28 4.36
N ASN A 75 -11.15 3.45 5.00
CA ASN A 75 -10.72 3.63 6.38
C ASN A 75 -11.56 2.81 7.36
N SER A 76 -12.83 2.54 7.04
CA SER A 76 -13.74 1.75 7.89
C SER A 76 -13.53 0.23 7.79
N LEU A 77 -12.79 -0.24 6.77
CA LEU A 77 -12.58 -1.67 6.55
C LEU A 77 -11.91 -2.34 7.75
N ALA A 78 -12.38 -3.52 8.12
CA ALA A 78 -11.78 -4.41 9.09
C ALA A 78 -11.21 -5.65 8.38
N LYS A 79 -10.17 -6.26 8.95
CA LYS A 79 -9.53 -7.47 8.38
C LYS A 79 -10.52 -8.60 8.00
N LYS A 80 -11.62 -8.71 8.74
CA LYS A 80 -12.66 -9.74 8.54
C LYS A 80 -13.64 -9.42 7.41
N ASP A 81 -13.51 -8.28 6.75
CA ASP A 81 -14.45 -7.88 5.73
C ASP A 81 -14.32 -8.76 4.48
N PRO A 82 -15.43 -9.10 3.80
CA PRO A 82 -15.45 -10.07 2.71
C PRO A 82 -14.52 -9.74 1.54
N ILE A 83 -14.19 -8.47 1.35
CA ILE A 83 -13.28 -8.03 0.29
C ILE A 83 -11.91 -8.71 0.38
N PHE A 84 -11.47 -9.08 1.59
CA PHE A 84 -10.17 -9.70 1.82
C PHE A 84 -10.15 -11.20 1.49
N SER A 85 -11.30 -11.78 1.16
CA SER A 85 -11.44 -13.17 0.69
C SER A 85 -12.18 -13.28 -0.65
N ASP A 86 -12.42 -12.15 -1.34
CA ASP A 86 -13.07 -12.15 -2.65
C ASP A 86 -12.02 -12.46 -3.74
N GLU A 87 -12.12 -13.65 -4.31
CA GLU A 87 -11.23 -14.10 -5.39
C GLU A 87 -11.34 -13.26 -6.67
N SER A 88 -12.48 -12.59 -6.90
CA SER A 88 -12.63 -11.72 -8.07
C SER A 88 -11.72 -10.49 -8.01
N LEU A 89 -11.27 -10.12 -6.80
CA LEU A 89 -10.35 -9.01 -6.57
C LEU A 89 -8.87 -9.41 -6.70
N LEU A 90 -8.56 -10.67 -6.99
CA LEU A 90 -7.21 -11.08 -7.40
C LEU A 90 -6.93 -10.84 -8.89
N THR A 91 -7.96 -10.50 -9.66
CA THR A 91 -7.77 -10.09 -11.06
C THR A 91 -7.48 -8.59 -11.11
N PRO A 92 -6.37 -8.16 -11.74
CA PRO A 92 -6.06 -6.75 -11.91
C PRO A 92 -7.20 -5.98 -12.57
N ILE A 93 -7.56 -4.83 -12.00
CA ILE A 93 -8.56 -3.92 -12.60
C ILE A 93 -7.94 -3.03 -13.67
N ILE A 94 -6.65 -2.69 -13.51
CA ILE A 94 -5.86 -1.97 -14.51
C ILE A 94 -4.62 -2.78 -14.87
N ASP A 95 -4.16 -2.64 -16.11
CA ASP A 95 -2.93 -3.26 -16.58
C ASP A 95 -1.72 -2.55 -15.95
N ASP A 96 -0.68 -3.31 -15.60
CA ASP A 96 0.59 -2.82 -15.04
C ASP A 96 0.40 -1.85 -13.85
N ASP A 97 -0.45 -2.19 -12.86
CA ASP A 97 -0.71 -1.32 -11.70
C ASP A 97 0.56 -1.12 -10.84
N ALA A 98 1.17 0.05 -10.99
CA ALA A 98 2.41 0.39 -10.31
C ALA A 98 2.30 0.42 -8.76
N ILE A 99 1.09 0.54 -8.19
CA ILE A 99 0.91 0.42 -6.73
C ILE A 99 1.14 -1.01 -6.26
N LEU A 100 0.66 -2.00 -7.02
CA LEU A 100 0.78 -3.41 -6.63
C LEU A 100 2.25 -3.81 -6.51
N THR A 101 3.08 -3.44 -7.49
CA THR A 101 4.53 -3.72 -7.48
C THR A 101 5.23 -3.18 -6.23
N VAL A 102 4.86 -1.98 -5.76
CA VAL A 102 5.45 -1.40 -4.55
C VAL A 102 4.98 -2.11 -3.28
N LEU A 103 3.70 -2.47 -3.19
CA LEU A 103 3.18 -3.17 -2.02
C LEU A 103 3.71 -4.61 -1.88
N GLU A 104 4.02 -5.26 -3.00
CA GLU A 104 4.72 -6.55 -3.04
C GLU A 104 6.16 -6.37 -2.56
N ALA A 105 6.87 -5.36 -3.06
CA ALA A 105 8.25 -5.09 -2.64
C ALA A 105 8.37 -4.81 -1.14
N GLU A 106 7.45 -4.04 -0.55
CA GLU A 106 7.44 -3.72 0.89
C GLU A 106 7.30 -4.96 1.81
N GLU A 107 6.72 -6.07 1.35
CA GLU A 107 6.66 -7.32 2.13
C GLU A 107 8.05 -7.94 2.33
N ASP A 108 8.97 -7.74 1.38
CA ASP A 108 10.36 -8.23 1.47
C ASP A 108 11.23 -7.39 2.44
N TRP A 109 10.78 -6.20 2.88
CA TRP A 109 11.53 -5.36 3.83
C TRP A 109 11.10 -5.56 5.29
N GLU A 110 10.04 -6.34 5.55
CA GLU A 110 9.59 -6.66 6.91
C GLU A 110 10.46 -7.74 7.61
N ASP A 111 11.54 -8.23 6.97
CA ASP A 111 12.50 -9.21 7.51
C ASP A 111 13.86 -8.61 7.99
N GLU A 112 13.99 -7.28 8.08
CA GLU A 112 15.21 -6.63 8.64
C GLU A 112 14.91 -5.58 9.74
N GLU A 113 14.20 -5.96 10.81
CA GLU A 113 14.33 -5.29 12.11
C GLU A 113 14.87 -6.28 13.16
N ASP A 114 16.20 -6.38 13.27
CA ASP A 114 16.96 -6.40 14.55
C ASP A 114 18.44 -6.82 14.36
N GLU A 115 19.30 -5.93 13.83
CA GLU A 115 20.77 -6.12 14.00
C GLU A 115 21.58 -4.81 14.12
N GLN A 116 21.03 -3.76 14.73
CA GLN A 116 21.79 -2.52 15.04
C GLN A 116 21.93 -2.19 16.55
N VAL A 117 21.79 -3.15 17.46
CA VAL A 117 22.00 -2.92 18.91
C VAL A 117 23.26 -3.53 19.53
N VAL A 118 24.16 -4.17 18.78
CA VAL A 118 25.40 -4.77 19.37
C VAL A 118 26.72 -4.13 18.95
N ALA A 119 26.76 -3.27 17.91
CA ALA A 119 28.03 -2.71 17.43
C ALA A 119 28.64 -1.64 18.36
N ASP A 120 27.83 -0.94 19.16
CA ASP A 120 28.31 0.17 20.00
C ASP A 120 28.59 -0.22 21.47
N ALA A 121 27.95 -1.29 21.96
CA ALA A 121 28.25 -1.82 23.30
C ALA A 121 29.61 -2.56 23.34
N VAL A 122 30.01 -3.22 22.24
CA VAL A 122 31.29 -3.93 22.16
C VAL A 122 32.47 -2.98 22.03
N ARG A 123 32.33 -1.84 21.33
CA ARG A 123 33.42 -0.84 21.23
C ARG A 123 33.72 -0.13 22.54
N ARG A 124 32.73 0.01 23.43
CA ARG A 124 32.89 0.69 24.72
C ARG A 124 33.42 -0.22 25.84
N ALA A 125 33.46 -1.53 25.63
CA ALA A 125 34.08 -2.49 26.55
C ALA A 125 35.56 -2.79 26.22
N VAL A 126 36.05 -2.38 25.04
CA VAL A 126 37.41 -2.69 24.55
C VAL A 126 38.41 -1.56 24.79
N PHE A 127 37.95 -0.37 25.17
CA PHE A 127 38.83 0.73 25.61
C PHE A 127 38.64 1.05 27.09
N GLN A 128 39.18 0.16 27.93
CA GLN A 128 39.97 0.61 29.08
C GLN A 128 41.26 1.26 28.58
#